data_AF-A0A7J3LMU4-F1
#
_entry.id   AF-A0A7J3LMU4-F1
#
_cell.length_a   1.000
_cell.length_b   1.000
_cell.length_c   1.000
_cell.angle_alpha   90.00
_cell.angle_beta   90.00
_cell.angle_gamma   90.00
#
_symmetry.space_group_name_H-M   'P 1'
#
loop_
_entity.id
_entity.type
_entity.pdbx_description
1 polymer ?
#
loop_
_entity_poly.entity_id
_entity_poly.type
_entity_poly.pdbx_seq_one_letter_code
_entity_poly.pdbx_strand_id
1 'polypeptide(L)'
;MDMGIRRINFFEVTLLVVGVGVLVFGFIIINNLYTAERILSWDLFQTIFLWLILIVLLVLAATTEDVKEELAIVITAQTNETKLLAEETKLMKEEITLLKQVEGRQLEELQLLRKGLIRKKR
;
A
#
# COMPACT_ATOMS: atom_id res chain seq x y z
N MET A 1 -15.46 8.92 3.31
CA MET A 1 -15.76 8.21 4.57
C MET A 1 -14.43 7.79 5.15
N ASP A 2 -14.24 8.11 6.43
CA ASP A 2 -13.02 8.03 7.25
C ASP A 2 -11.73 8.58 6.64
N MET A 3 -11.49 9.87 6.91
CA MET A 3 -10.12 10.39 7.06
C MET A 3 -9.51 9.65 8.26
N GLY A 4 -8.78 8.57 7.94
CA GLY A 4 -8.26 7.61 8.91
C GLY A 4 -7.49 8.30 10.03
N ILE A 5 -7.90 8.03 11.27
CA ILE A 5 -7.12 8.31 12.46
C ILE A 5 -5.88 7.40 12.36
N ARG A 6 -4.75 7.94 11.85
CA ARG A 6 -3.47 7.25 11.86
C ARG A 6 -3.14 6.90 13.31
N ARG A 7 -3.17 5.62 13.65
CA ARG A 7 -2.79 5.18 15.00
C ARG A 7 -1.28 5.34 15.12
N ILE A 8 -0.83 6.14 16.08
CA ILE A 8 0.59 6.28 16.42
C ILE A 8 1.13 4.87 16.67
N ASN A 9 2.07 4.44 15.84
CA ASN A 9 2.66 3.11 15.92
C ASN A 9 3.72 3.07 17.03
N PHE A 10 3.95 1.90 17.63
CA PHE A 10 4.99 1.71 18.65
C PHE A 10 6.39 2.07 18.10
N PHE A 11 6.60 1.85 16.79
CA PHE A 11 7.83 2.25 16.11
C PHE A 11 8.02 3.77 16.11
N GLU A 12 6.98 4.54 15.80
CA GLU A 12 7.04 6.02 15.78
C GLU A 12 7.40 6.57 17.17
N VAL A 13 6.77 6.05 18.23
CA VAL A 13 7.09 6.43 19.61
C VAL A 13 8.52 6.06 19.98
N THR A 14 8.96 4.85 19.63
CA THR A 14 10.32 4.38 19.92
C THR A 14 11.35 5.22 19.19
N LEU A 15 11.13 5.51 17.91
CA LEU A 15 12.04 6.28 17.08
C LEU A 15 12.09 7.75 17.52
N LEU A 16 10.98 8.30 18.02
CA LEU A 16 10.94 9.62 18.63
C LEU A 16 11.77 9.68 19.92
N VAL A 17 11.62 8.69 20.81
CA VAL A 17 12.43 8.60 22.04
C VAL A 17 13.91 8.44 21.72
N VAL A 18 14.25 7.56 20.77
CA VAL A 18 15.62 7.34 20.31
C VAL A 18 16.18 8.60 19.65
N GLY A 19 15.39 9.28 18.82
CA GLY A 19 15.79 10.53 18.15
C GLY A 19 16.11 11.65 19.13
N VAL A 20 15.25 11.87 20.12
CA VAL A 20 15.51 12.83 21.20
C VAL A 20 16.77 12.44 21.98
N GLY A 21 16.95 11.15 22.28
CA GLY A 21 18.16 10.64 22.90
C GLY A 21 19.41 10.97 22.09
N VAL A 22 19.43 10.65 20.80
CA VAL A 22 20.56 10.93 19.90
C VAL A 22 20.89 12.43 19.83
N LEU A 23 19.87 13.29 19.85
CA LEU A 23 20.07 14.74 19.85
C LEU A 23 20.75 15.22 21.13
N VAL A 24 20.26 14.80 22.28
CA VAL A 24 20.82 15.19 23.59
C VAL A 24 22.22 14.60 23.79
N PHE A 25 22.40 13.31 23.51
CA PHE A 25 23.69 12.65 23.67
C PHE A 25 24.74 13.20 22.73
N GLY A 26 24.41 13.42 21.46
CA GLY A 26 25.35 14.00 20.51
C GLY A 26 25.76 15.42 20.89
N PHE A 27 24.82 16.23 21.35
CA PHE A 27 25.13 17.57 21.86
C PHE A 27 26.09 17.52 23.05
N ILE A 28 25.84 16.64 24.04
CA ILE A 28 26.72 16.49 25.21
C ILE A 28 28.13 16.08 24.79
N ILE A 29 28.26 15.09 23.90
CA ILE A 29 29.56 14.59 23.42
C ILE A 29 30.33 15.69 22.69
N ILE A 30 29.69 16.37 21.73
CA ILE A 30 30.31 17.44 20.95
C ILE A 30 30.71 18.61 21.87
N ASN A 31 29.84 19.01 22.79
CA ASN A 31 30.12 20.10 23.71
C ASN A 31 31.28 19.77 24.68
N ASN A 32 31.36 18.52 25.14
CA ASN A 32 32.46 18.08 25.98
C ASN A 32 33.79 18.07 25.22
N LEU A 33 33.79 17.56 23.99
CA LEU A 33 34.97 17.52 23.12
C LEU A 33 35.46 18.94 22.78
N TYR A 34 34.54 19.85 22.49
CA TYR A 34 34.86 21.27 22.26
C TYR A 34 35.47 21.94 23.48
N THR A 35 34.92 21.67 24.67
CA THR A 35 35.38 22.29 25.92
C THR A 35 36.75 21.78 26.36
N ALA A 36 37.04 20.49 26.09
CA ALA A 36 38.31 19.86 26.43
C ALA A 36 39.48 20.39 25.59
N GLU A 37 39.28 20.54 24.28
CA GLU A 37 40.37 20.88 23.36
C GLU A 37 40.45 22.39 23.07
N ARG A 38 39.36 23.15 23.28
CA ARG A 38 39.22 24.60 23.01
C ARG A 38 39.67 25.08 21.62
N ILE A 39 39.96 24.14 20.73
CA ILE A 39 40.41 24.33 19.36
C ILE A 39 39.52 23.44 18.49
N LEU A 40 39.28 23.89 17.27
CA LEU A 40 38.58 23.11 16.26
C LEU A 40 39.52 21.98 15.79
N SER A 41 39.45 20.85 16.48
CA SER A 41 40.24 19.66 16.12
C SER A 41 39.60 18.89 14.98
N TRP A 42 40.42 18.06 14.34
CA TRP A 42 39.97 17.14 13.31
C TRP A 42 38.95 16.13 13.86
N ASP A 43 39.13 15.68 15.10
CA ASP A 43 38.25 14.73 15.77
C ASP A 43 36.87 15.34 16.04
N LEU A 44 36.82 16.63 16.39
CA LEU A 44 35.56 17.37 16.55
C LEU A 44 34.82 17.49 15.23
N PHE A 45 35.52 17.79 14.13
CA PHE A 45 34.91 17.84 12.80
C PHE A 45 34.35 16.48 12.38
N GLN A 46 35.12 15.40 12.55
CA GLN A 46 34.67 14.03 12.26
C GLN A 46 33.45 13.64 13.10
N THR A 47 33.45 13.98 14.39
CA THR A 47 32.34 13.67 15.31
C THR A 47 31.06 14.39 14.91
N ILE A 48 31.14 15.68 14.58
CA ILE A 48 29.98 16.45 14.08
C ILE A 48 29.47 15.84 12.77
N PHE A 49 30.37 15.49 11.84
CA PHE A 49 29.98 14.92 10.56
C PHE A 49 29.27 13.56 10.72
N LEU A 50 29.81 12.66 11.55
CA LEU A 50 29.17 11.39 11.89
C LEU A 50 27.82 11.59 12.57
N TRP A 51 27.70 12.57 13.45
CA TRP A 51 26.46 12.88 14.13
C TRP A 51 25.38 13.38 13.17
N LEU A 52 25.74 14.21 12.19
CA LEU A 52 24.82 14.64 11.12
C LEU A 52 24.36 13.46 10.26
N ILE A 53 25.26 12.55 9.88
CA ILE A 53 24.89 11.32 9.16
C ILE A 53 23.90 10.49 9.98
N LEU A 54 24.15 10.35 11.28
CA LEU A 54 23.26 9.61 12.18
C LEU A 54 21.85 10.20 12.21
N ILE A 55 21.73 11.53 12.25
CA ILE A 55 20.44 12.24 12.18
C ILE A 55 19.74 11.94 10.85
N VAL A 56 20.47 12.00 9.72
CA VAL A 56 19.91 11.69 8.39
C VAL A 56 19.39 10.26 8.33
N LEU A 57 20.17 9.30 8.81
CA LEU A 57 19.74 7.89 8.87
C LEU A 57 18.50 7.69 9.72
N LEU A 58 18.39 8.41 10.84
CA LEU A 58 17.22 8.34 11.72
C LEU A 58 15.96 8.87 11.02
N VAL A 59 16.07 9.98 10.29
CA VAL A 59 14.97 10.51 9.47
C VAL A 59 14.59 9.53 8.35
N LEU A 60 15.57 8.95 7.65
CA LEU A 60 15.32 7.95 6.60
C LEU A 60 14.64 6.69 7.14
N ALA A 61 15.02 6.25 8.34
CA ALA A 61 14.37 5.11 8.99
C ALA A 61 12.90 5.41 9.30
N ALA A 62 12.60 6.62 9.79
CA ALA A 62 11.24 7.07 10.05
C ALA A 62 10.40 7.07 8.76
N THR A 63 10.88 7.72 7.70
CA THR A 63 10.12 7.82 6.45
C THR A 63 9.94 6.47 5.77
N THR A 64 10.91 5.57 5.87
CA THR A 64 10.81 4.23 5.29
C THR A 64 9.72 3.41 5.96
N GLU A 65 9.56 3.52 7.28
CA GLU A 65 8.49 2.81 7.97
C GLU A 65 7.11 3.35 7.61
N ASP A 66 6.96 4.68 7.61
CA ASP A 66 5.71 5.34 7.22
C ASP A 66 5.27 4.89 5.81
N VAL A 67 6.20 4.89 4.85
CA VAL A 67 5.92 4.46 3.47
C VAL A 67 5.55 2.97 3.39
N LYS A 68 6.16 2.09 4.20
CA LYS A 68 5.79 0.67 4.23
C LYS A 68 4.38 0.45 4.73
N GLU A 69 3.98 1.17 5.78
CA GLU A 69 2.64 1.07 6.34
C GLU A 69 1.60 1.54 5.31
N GLU A 70 1.83 2.68 4.66
CA GLU A 70 0.98 3.20 3.60
C GLU A 70 0.87 2.23 2.42
N LEU A 71 2.00 1.67 1.95
CA LEU A 71 2.00 0.71 0.86
C LEU A 71 1.23 -0.57 1.20
N ALA A 72 1.35 -1.07 2.43
CA ALA A 72 0.60 -2.24 2.88
C ALA A 72 -0.92 -2.00 2.79
N ILE A 73 -1.38 -0.82 3.24
CA ILE A 73 -2.79 -0.43 3.15
C ILE A 73 -3.24 -0.40 1.69
N VAL A 74 -2.48 0.26 0.81
CA VAL A 74 -2.80 0.36 -0.62
C VAL A 74 -2.86 -1.02 -1.28
N ILE A 75 -1.91 -1.91 -0.98
CA ILE A 75 -1.89 -3.28 -1.53
C ILE A 75 -3.11 -4.06 -1.07
N THR A 76 -3.49 -3.97 0.20
CA THR A 76 -4.67 -4.68 0.71
C THR A 76 -5.97 -4.18 0.08
N ALA A 77 -6.08 -2.86 -0.13
CA ALA A 77 -7.22 -2.26 -0.82
C ALA A 77 -7.30 -2.75 -2.28
N GLN A 78 -6.20 -2.67 -3.04
CA GLN A 78 -6.16 -3.15 -4.43
C GLN A 78 -6.43 -4.65 -4.54
N THR A 79 -5.93 -5.46 -3.59
CA THR A 79 -6.19 -6.90 -3.58
C THR A 79 -7.68 -7.20 -3.38
N ASN A 80 -8.35 -6.47 -2.50
CA ASN A 80 -9.79 -6.61 -2.29
C ASN A 80 -10.59 -6.16 -3.51
N GLU A 81 -10.25 -5.01 -4.10
CA GLU A 81 -10.87 -4.55 -5.35
C GLU A 81 -10.71 -5.58 -6.48
N THR A 82 -9.52 -6.14 -6.65
CA THR A 82 -9.27 -7.16 -7.67
C THR A 82 -10.09 -8.43 -7.42
N LYS A 83 -10.28 -8.84 -6.17
CA LYS A 83 -11.14 -9.98 -5.81
C LYS A 83 -12.61 -9.71 -6.15
N LEU A 84 -13.11 -8.53 -5.82
CA LEU A 84 -14.49 -8.15 -6.13
C LEU A 84 -14.73 -8.13 -7.64
N LEU A 85 -13.81 -7.54 -8.41
CA LEU A 85 -13.87 -7.55 -9.87
C LEU A 85 -13.79 -8.97 -10.45
N ALA A 86 -12.99 -9.85 -9.86
CA ALA A 86 -12.93 -11.26 -10.27
C ALA A 86 -14.26 -11.99 -10.03
N GLU A 87 -14.97 -11.66 -8.95
CA GLU A 87 -16.30 -12.21 -8.65
C GLU A 87 -17.37 -11.67 -9.61
N GLU A 88 -17.39 -10.35 -9.84
CA GLU A 88 -18.31 -9.72 -10.81
C GLU A 88 -18.12 -10.28 -12.22
N THR A 89 -16.87 -10.43 -12.67
CA THR A 89 -16.59 -11.01 -14.00
C THR A 89 -16.99 -12.48 -14.10
N LYS A 90 -16.97 -13.23 -13.00
CA LYS A 90 -17.47 -14.61 -12.97
C LYS A 90 -19.00 -14.64 -13.12
N LEU A 91 -19.72 -13.83 -12.35
CA LEU A 91 -21.18 -13.73 -12.43
C LEU A 91 -21.63 -13.28 -13.82
N MET A 92 -20.94 -12.31 -14.42
CA MET A 92 -21.24 -11.83 -15.76
C MET A 92 -21.01 -12.90 -16.83
N LYS A 93 -19.97 -13.73 -16.69
CA LYS A 93 -19.77 -14.90 -17.58
C LYS A 93 -20.89 -15.93 -17.45
N GLU A 94 -21.36 -16.18 -16.23
CA GLU A 94 -22.48 -17.09 -15.98
C GLU A 94 -23.75 -16.56 -16.64
N GLU A 95 -24.05 -15.27 -16.47
CA GLU A 95 -25.21 -14.61 -17.10
C GLU A 95 -25.15 -14.69 -18.64
N ILE A 96 -24.00 -14.38 -19.25
CA ILE A 96 -23.82 -14.51 -20.71
C ILE A 96 -24.05 -15.95 -21.18
N THR A 97 -23.62 -16.93 -20.40
CA THR A 97 -23.79 -18.36 -20.74
C THR A 97 -25.27 -18.75 -20.72
N LEU A 98 -26.02 -18.30 -19.71
CA LEU A 98 -27.46 -18.52 -19.60
C LEU A 98 -28.21 -17.86 -20.76
N LEU A 99 -27.87 -16.61 -21.09
CA LEU A 99 -28.49 -15.87 -22.21
C LEU A 99 -28.28 -16.61 -23.54
N LYS A 100 -27.06 -17.09 -23.83
CA LYS A 100 -26.77 -17.89 -25.03
C LYS A 100 -27.59 -19.18 -25.08
N GLN A 101 -27.80 -19.83 -23.93
CA GLN A 101 -28.63 -21.03 -23.84
C GLN A 101 -30.12 -20.75 -24.08
N VAL A 102 -30.62 -19.60 -23.63
CA VAL A 102 -32.00 -19.16 -23.89
C VAL A 102 -32.18 -18.82 -25.37
N GLU A 103 -31.25 -18.08 -25.97
CA GLU A 103 -31.30 -17.75 -27.40
C GLU A 103 -31.30 -19.00 -28.28
N GLY A 104 -30.44 -19.98 -27.97
CA GLY A 104 -30.42 -21.27 -28.67
C GLY A 104 -31.76 -22.01 -28.62
N ARG A 105 -32.42 -22.04 -27.46
CA ARG A 105 -33.75 -22.65 -27.31
C ARG A 105 -34.82 -21.94 -28.12
N GLN A 106 -34.80 -20.60 -28.16
CA GLN A 106 -35.75 -19.84 -28.97
C GLN A 106 -35.58 -20.10 -30.47
N LEU A 107 -34.34 -20.24 -30.94
CA LEU A 107 -34.07 -20.58 -32.34
C LEU A 107 -34.61 -21.97 -32.71
N GLU A 108 -34.50 -22.95 -31.82
CA GLU A 108 -35.08 -24.28 -32.04
C GLU A 108 -36.61 -24.24 -32.13
N GLU A 109 -37.27 -23.52 -31.24
CA GLU A 109 -38.74 -23.34 -31.24
C GLU A 109 -39.21 -22.68 -32.55
N LEU A 110 -38.54 -21.62 -32.99
CA LEU A 110 -38.84 -20.95 -34.26
C LEU A 110 -38.68 -21.88 -35.47
N GLN A 111 -37.66 -22.74 -35.47
CA GLN A 111 -37.48 -23.74 -36.53
C GLN A 111 -38.59 -24.80 -36.54
N LEU A 112 -39.03 -25.26 -35.37
CA LEU A 112 -40.15 -26.21 -35.24
C LEU A 112 -41.47 -25.60 -35.71
N LEU A 113 -41.76 -24.36 -35.31
CA LEU A 113 -42.93 -23.61 -35.77
C LEU A 113 -42.93 -23.41 -37.29
N ARG A 114 -41.77 -23.05 -37.87
CA ARG A 114 -41.62 -22.93 -39.32
C ARG A 114 -41.90 -24.26 -40.03
N LYS A 115 -41.34 -25.37 -39.55
CA LYS A 115 -41.59 -26.71 -40.11
C LYS A 115 -43.06 -27.10 -40.00
N GLY A 116 -43.72 -26.80 -38.88
CA GLY A 116 -45.15 -27.02 -38.67
C GLY A 116 -46.04 -26.22 -39.62
N LEU A 117 -45.74 -24.94 -39.83
CA LEU A 117 -46.44 -24.07 -40.79
C LEU A 117 -46.30 -24.56 -42.23
N ILE A 118 -45.11 -25.03 -42.62
CA ILE A 118 -44.88 -25.60 -43.96
C ILE A 118 -45.73 -26.87 -44.16
N ARG A 119 -45.88 -27.69 -43.12
CA ARG A 119 -46.69 -28.92 -43.15
C ARG A 119 -48.19 -28.64 -43.23
N LYS A 120 -48.68 -27.58 -42.57
CA LYS A 120 -50.11 -27.20 -42.56
C LYS A 120 -50.56 -26.50 -43.85
N LYS A 121 -49.61 -25.96 -44.63
CA LYS A 121 -49.87 -25.26 -45.90
C LYS A 121 -49.92 -26.21 -47.12
N ARG A 122 -49.62 -27.50 -46.93
CA ARG A 122 -49.71 -28.56 -47.94
C ARG A 122 -50.93 -29.42 -47.65
#